data_AF-A0A955WVR3-F1
#
_entry.id   AF-A0A955WVR3-F1
#
_cell.length_a   1.000
_cell.length_b   1.000
_cell.length_c   1.000
_cell.angle_alpha   90.00
_cell.angle_beta   90.00
_cell.angle_gamma   90.00
#
_symmetry.space_group_name_H-M   'P 1'
#
loop_
_entity.id
_entity.type
_entity.pdbx_description
1 polymer ?
#
loop_
_entity_poly.entity_id
_entity_poly.type
_entity_poly.pdbx_seq_one_letter_code
_entity_poly.pdbx_strand_id
1 'polypeptide(L)'
;GTVTGMISTFDVITEFGTGNPKLLSGGISEALITTELGLVVAIPALLAGNLLNGWAERLKSGIEQGALALMNRAQVGEAAPVEEA
;
A
#
# COMPACT_ATOMS: atom_id res chain seq x y z
N GLY A 1 15.50 -7.54 -9.94
CA GLY A 1 16.14 -6.28 -10.39
C GLY A 1 17.50 -6.17 -9.77
N THR A 2 17.59 -5.52 -8.62
CA THR A 2 18.84 -5.22 -7.89
C THR A 2 19.76 -6.44 -7.70
N VAL A 3 19.21 -7.53 -7.17
CA VAL A 3 19.99 -8.79 -6.95
C VAL A 3 20.49 -9.36 -8.27
N THR A 4 19.65 -9.35 -9.31
CA THR A 4 20.00 -9.83 -10.65
C THR A 4 21.12 -8.99 -11.29
N GLY A 5 21.05 -7.65 -11.17
CA GLY A 5 22.09 -6.75 -11.68
C GLY A 5 23.43 -6.91 -10.95
N MET A 6 23.38 -7.16 -9.63
CA MET A 6 24.58 -7.46 -8.85
C MET A 6 25.18 -8.83 -9.22
N ILE A 7 24.36 -9.85 -9.52
CA ILE A 7 24.84 -11.15 -10.01
C ILE A 7 25.57 -10.97 -11.35
N SER A 8 24.98 -10.25 -12.30
CA SER A 8 25.63 -9.97 -13.59
C SER A 8 26.95 -9.19 -13.40
N THR A 9 27.02 -8.30 -12.42
CA THR A 9 28.27 -7.60 -12.07
C THR A 9 29.33 -8.58 -11.56
N PHE A 10 28.96 -9.56 -10.73
CA PHE A 10 29.88 -10.60 -10.24
C PHE A 10 30.38 -11.52 -11.35
N ASP A 11 29.53 -11.85 -12.33
CA ASP A 11 29.94 -12.65 -13.50
C ASP A 11 31.01 -11.91 -14.31
N VAL A 12 30.83 -10.60 -14.53
CA VAL A 12 31.82 -9.73 -15.19
C VAL A 12 33.15 -9.68 -14.42
N ILE A 13 33.10 -9.59 -13.07
CA ILE A 13 34.31 -9.65 -12.24
C ILE A 13 35.04 -10.98 -12.43
N THR A 14 34.30 -12.08 -12.53
CA THR A 14 34.86 -13.42 -12.64
C THR A 14 35.51 -13.66 -14.01
N GLU A 15 34.91 -13.13 -15.07
CA GLU A 15 35.38 -13.32 -16.45
C GLU A 15 36.50 -12.34 -16.84
N PHE A 16 36.40 -11.07 -16.46
CA PHE A 16 37.31 -10.01 -16.87
C PHE A 16 38.21 -9.49 -15.74
N GLY A 17 38.10 -10.03 -14.53
CA GLY A 17 38.74 -9.50 -13.34
C GLY A 17 38.22 -8.11 -12.99
N THR A 18 38.97 -7.38 -12.17
CA THR A 18 38.65 -5.97 -11.83
C THR A 18 39.19 -4.97 -12.86
N GLY A 19 39.64 -5.45 -14.03
CA GLY A 19 40.41 -4.67 -15.00
C GLY A 19 39.62 -3.68 -15.84
N ASN A 20 38.29 -3.81 -15.94
CA ASN A 20 37.43 -2.89 -16.69
C ASN A 20 36.36 -2.23 -15.78
N PRO A 21 36.70 -1.10 -15.12
CA PRO A 21 35.79 -0.41 -14.19
C PRO A 21 34.49 0.09 -14.85
N LYS A 22 34.47 0.24 -16.18
CA LYS A 22 33.28 0.71 -16.91
C LYS A 22 32.18 -0.34 -16.93
N LEU A 23 32.53 -1.62 -17.13
CA LEU A 23 31.57 -2.73 -17.10
C LEU A 23 31.02 -2.94 -15.68
N LEU A 24 31.89 -2.83 -14.67
CA LEU A 24 31.49 -2.92 -13.25
C LEU A 24 30.51 -1.83 -12.85
N SER A 25 30.76 -0.59 -13.27
CA SER A 25 29.87 0.54 -12.99
C SER A 25 28.50 0.39 -13.64
N GLY A 26 28.39 -0.32 -14.76
CA GLY A 26 27.14 -0.56 -15.46
C GLY A 26 26.16 -1.41 -14.65
N GLY A 27 26.60 -2.58 -14.18
CA GLY A 27 25.73 -3.50 -13.43
C GLY A 27 25.31 -2.97 -12.06
N ILE A 28 26.19 -2.19 -11.40
CA ILE A 28 25.83 -1.46 -10.16
C ILE A 28 24.79 -0.37 -10.45
N SER A 29 25.00 0.42 -11.52
CA SER A 29 24.05 1.46 -11.91
C SER A 29 22.68 0.87 -12.26
N GLU A 30 22.64 -0.25 -12.95
CA GLU A 30 21.38 -0.95 -13.26
C GLU A 30 20.67 -1.39 -11.97
N ALA A 31 21.41 -1.95 -11.02
CA ALA A 31 20.87 -2.34 -9.72
C ALA A 31 20.23 -1.13 -9.00
N LEU A 32 20.88 0.03 -9.02
CA LEU A 32 20.36 1.26 -8.43
C LEU A 32 19.09 1.76 -9.12
N ILE A 33 19.07 1.79 -10.46
CA ILE A 33 17.89 2.23 -11.23
C ILE A 33 16.68 1.33 -10.94
N THR A 34 16.86 0.01 -10.89
CA THR A 34 15.74 -0.90 -10.59
C THR A 34 15.18 -0.71 -9.18
N THR A 35 16.00 -0.25 -8.23
CA THR A 35 15.57 0.07 -6.87
C THR A 35 14.76 1.37 -6.84
N GLU A 36 15.23 2.39 -7.54
CA GLU A 36 14.51 3.66 -7.71
C GLU A 36 13.14 3.43 -8.37
N LEU A 37 13.09 2.67 -9.46
CA LEU A 37 11.83 2.34 -10.15
C LEU A 37 10.85 1.60 -9.24
N GLY A 38 11.35 0.67 -8.41
CA GLY A 38 10.53 -0.01 -7.41
C GLY A 38 9.90 0.96 -6.42
N LEU A 39 10.66 1.94 -5.93
CA LEU A 39 10.17 2.97 -5.02
C LEU A 39 9.18 3.93 -5.70
N VAL A 40 9.45 4.32 -6.94
CA VAL A 40 8.59 5.19 -7.75
C VAL A 40 7.20 4.56 -7.97
N VAL A 41 7.12 3.23 -8.09
CA VAL A 41 5.83 2.53 -8.20
C VAL A 41 5.20 2.27 -6.83
N ALA A 42 6.01 1.89 -5.83
CA ALA A 42 5.52 1.52 -4.51
C ALA A 42 4.87 2.71 -3.76
N ILE A 43 5.48 3.90 -3.80
CA ILE A 43 4.99 5.07 -3.05
C ILE A 43 3.57 5.48 -3.52
N PRO A 44 3.31 5.69 -4.82
CA PRO A 44 1.96 5.99 -5.30
C PRO A 44 0.96 4.89 -5.00
N ALA A 45 1.35 3.62 -5.13
CA ALA A 45 0.47 2.49 -4.84
C ALA A 45 0.06 2.45 -3.36
N LEU A 46 1.01 2.70 -2.44
CA LEU A 46 0.73 2.79 -1.01
C LEU A 46 -0.19 3.98 -0.67
N LEU A 47 0.03 5.15 -1.28
CA LEU A 47 -0.83 6.31 -1.10
C LEU A 47 -2.26 6.04 -1.60
N ALA A 48 -2.40 5.43 -2.78
CA ALA A 48 -3.69 5.03 -3.32
C ALA A 48 -4.39 4.01 -2.42
N GLY A 49 -3.66 3.00 -1.93
CA GLY A 49 -4.20 2.02 -0.99
C GLY A 49 -4.71 2.64 0.31
N ASN A 50 -3.97 3.61 0.85
CA ASN A 50 -4.40 4.33 2.05
C ASN A 50 -5.66 5.18 1.81
N LEU A 51 -5.75 5.85 0.65
CA LEU A 51 -6.93 6.63 0.28
C LEU A 51 -8.18 5.75 0.16
N LEU A 52 -8.06 4.61 -0.53
CA LEU A 52 -9.15 3.66 -0.72
C LEU A 52 -9.61 3.05 0.61
N ASN A 53 -8.68 2.71 1.50
CA ASN A 53 -9.03 2.25 2.85
C ASN A 53 -9.77 3.32 3.65
N GLY A 54 -9.34 4.58 3.57
CA GLY A 54 -10.06 5.69 4.20
C GLY A 54 -11.49 5.85 3.68
N TRP A 55 -11.72 5.62 2.39
CA TRP A 55 -13.07 5.66 1.81
C TRP A 55 -13.92 4.47 2.25
N ALA A 56 -13.34 3.28 2.29
CA ALA A 56 -14.01 2.07 2.76
C ALA A 56 -14.47 2.23 4.22
N GLU A 57 -13.63 2.77 5.09
CA GLU A 57 -13.98 2.99 6.49
C GLU A 57 -15.08 4.03 6.67
N ARG A 58 -15.07 5.10 5.87
CA ARG A 58 -16.16 6.10 5.87
C ARG A 58 -17.49 5.50 5.44
N LEU A 59 -17.48 4.67 4.39
CA LEU A 59 -18.69 4.00 3.91
C LEU A 59 -19.24 3.05 4.99
N LYS A 60 -18.35 2.25 5.60
CA LYS A 60 -18.71 1.34 6.69
C LYS A 60 -19.29 2.09 7.88
N SER A 61 -18.64 3.17 8.33
CA SER A 61 -19.13 4.00 9.43
C SER A 61 -20.51 4.62 9.13
N GLY A 62 -20.76 5.04 7.88
CA GLY A 62 -22.07 5.54 7.47
C GLY A 62 -23.17 4.48 7.58
N ILE A 63 -22.88 3.24 7.20
CA ILE A 63 -23.81 2.10 7.33
C ILE A 63 -24.07 1.80 8.82
N GLU A 64 -23.03 1.75 9.64
CA GLU A 64 -23.14 1.49 11.08
C GLU A 64 -24.01 2.56 11.77
N GLN A 65 -23.80 3.84 11.47
CA GLN A 65 -24.61 4.93 12.01
C GLN A 65 -26.07 4.84 11.55
N GLY A 66 -26.30 4.52 10.28
CA GLY A 66 -27.66 4.31 9.74
C GLY A 66 -28.39 3.16 10.43
N ALA A 67 -27.70 2.03 10.65
CA ALA A 67 -28.25 0.88 11.36
C ALA A 67 -28.58 1.22 12.82
N LEU A 68 -27.68 1.89 13.54
CA LEU A 68 -27.91 2.34 14.93
C LEU A 68 -29.08 3.32 15.03
N ALA A 69 -29.21 4.25 14.08
CA ALA A 69 -30.32 5.20 14.05
C ALA A 69 -31.68 4.50 13.85
N LEU A 70 -31.74 3.46 13.01
CA LEU A 70 -32.94 2.64 12.83
C LEU A 70 -33.28 1.85 14.09
N MET A 71 -32.29 1.21 14.72
CA MET A 71 -32.50 0.45 15.97
C MET A 71 -32.98 1.35 17.11
N ASN A 72 -32.39 2.54 17.28
CA ASN A 72 -32.83 3.51 18.28
C ASN A 72 -34.27 3.96 18.06
N ARG A 73 -34.68 4.22 16.80
CA ARG A 73 -36.07 4.58 16.50
C ARG A 73 -37.04 3.42 16.72
N ALA A 74 -36.64 2.20 16.41
CA ALA A 74 -37.44 1.01 16.69
C ALA A 74 -37.65 0.78 18.19
N GLN A 75 -36.63 1.02 19.03
CA GLN A 75 -36.77 0.92 20.50
C GLN A 75 -37.59 2.06 21.12
N VAL A 76 -37.50 3.29 20.60
CA VAL A 76 -38.31 4.42 21.09
C VAL A 76 -39.79 4.24 20.78
N GLY A 77 -40.15 3.51 19.72
CA GLY A 77 -41.54 3.15 19.42
C GLY A 77 -42.20 2.22 20.44
N GLU A 78 -41.41 1.47 21.22
CA GLU A 78 -41.91 0.54 22.25
C GLU A 78 -42.06 1.20 23.63
N ALA A 79 -41.49 2.40 23.83
CA ALA A 79 -41.42 3.09 25.13
C ALA A 79 -42.37 4.31 25.24
N ALA A 80 -43.50 4.31 24.52
CA ALA A 80 -44.54 5.30 24.76
C ALA A 80 -45.21 5.05 26.12
N PRO A 81 -45.33 6.05 27.00
CA PRO A 81 -45.82 5.87 28.37
C PRO A 81 -47.30 5.49 28.34
N VAL A 82 -47.66 4.46 29.10
CA VAL A 82 -49.05 4.19 29.47
C VAL A 82 -49.52 5.42 30.25
N GLU A 83 -50.30 6.25 29.56
CA GLU A 83 -51.01 7.41 30.10
C GLU A 83 -51.92 6.90 31.23
N GLU A 84 -51.65 7.35 32.46
CA GLU A 84 -52.53 7.16 33.62
C GLU A 84 -53.91 7.75 33.30
N ALA A 85 -54.94 6.90 33.34
CA ALA A 85 -56.36 7.29 33.38
C ALA A 85 -57.14 6.33 34.29
#